data_AF-A0A4V5NAI2-F1
#
_entry.id   AF-A0A4V5NAI2-F1
#
_cell.length_a   1.000
_cell.length_b   1.000
_cell.length_c   1.000
_cell.angle_alpha   90.00
_cell.angle_beta   90.00
_cell.angle_gamma   90.00
#
_symmetry.space_group_name_H-M   'P 1'
#
loop_
_entity.id
_entity.type
_entity.pdbx_description
1 polymer ?
#
loop_
_entity_poly.entity_id
_entity_poly.type
_entity_poly.pdbx_seq_one_letter_code
_entity_poly.pdbx_strand_id
1 'polypeptide(L)'
;MSRNKRAIPQPTTFVAREARTPRLPPEPILQPVATRPPTLSDVTETLIQRHKVRESCEAEQLFRRGKYQECAQKCREILRGEASEAIEARAHFYLSTLVVGSRSAIERAFHARKAVEAWEVVIERTGASRFPVEEARRQLGIVRRHCEETVAFAGDEAELAPEGGGVEGLSS
;
A
#
# COMPACT_ATOMS: atom_id res chain seq x y z
N MET A 1 -76.30 -73.25 9.31
CA MET A 1 -75.33 -72.50 8.51
C MET A 1 -74.75 -71.37 9.36
N SER A 2 -73.42 -71.35 9.51
CA SER A 2 -72.50 -70.20 9.69
C SER A 2 -73.06 -68.88 10.26
N ARG A 3 -72.48 -68.23 11.27
CA ARG A 3 -71.06 -68.13 11.63
C ARG A 3 -70.90 -67.51 13.03
N ASN A 4 -69.96 -68.06 13.78
CA ASN A 4 -69.20 -67.43 14.86
C ASN A 4 -68.85 -65.96 14.57
N LYS A 5 -68.95 -65.11 15.59
CA LYS A 5 -68.03 -63.97 15.75
C LYS A 5 -67.55 -63.91 17.19
N ARG A 6 -66.30 -64.36 17.36
CA ARG A 6 -65.48 -64.23 18.57
C ARG A 6 -65.25 -62.73 18.84
N ALA A 7 -65.41 -62.33 20.10
CA ALA A 7 -64.99 -61.02 20.57
C ALA A 7 -63.45 -60.96 20.61
N ILE A 8 -62.91 -59.87 20.09
CA ILE A 8 -61.48 -59.56 19.94
C ILE A 8 -60.98 -58.93 21.27
N PRO A 9 -59.81 -59.33 21.79
CA PRO A 9 -59.25 -58.73 23.00
C PRO A 9 -58.75 -57.28 22.77
N GLN A 10 -58.98 -56.44 23.78
CA GLN A 10 -58.54 -55.04 23.83
C GLN A 10 -57.00 -54.93 23.96
N PRO A 11 -56.33 -54.05 23.22
CA PRO A 11 -54.89 -53.84 23.34
C PRO A 11 -54.55 -52.91 24.52
N THR A 12 -53.69 -53.39 25.42
CA THR A 12 -53.03 -52.61 26.46
C THR A 12 -52.09 -51.59 25.83
N THR A 13 -52.40 -50.29 25.97
CA THR A 13 -51.49 -49.22 25.54
C THR A 13 -50.51 -48.90 26.66
N PHE A 14 -49.24 -49.14 26.38
CA PHE A 14 -48.08 -48.85 27.21
C PHE A 14 -47.93 -47.33 27.35
N VAL A 15 -47.95 -46.80 28.57
CA VAL A 15 -47.72 -45.37 28.84
C VAL A 15 -46.22 -45.11 28.79
N ALA A 16 -45.73 -44.58 27.67
CA ALA A 16 -44.37 -44.06 27.59
C ALA A 16 -44.27 -42.76 28.40
N ARG A 17 -43.49 -42.78 29.49
CA ARG A 17 -43.10 -41.58 30.23
C ARG A 17 -42.21 -40.72 29.34
N GLU A 18 -42.69 -39.55 28.93
CA GLU A 18 -41.85 -38.54 28.29
C GLU A 18 -40.77 -38.05 29.26
N ALA A 19 -39.51 -38.25 28.89
CA ALA A 19 -38.36 -37.69 29.57
C ALA A 19 -38.31 -36.18 29.34
N ARG A 20 -38.46 -35.37 30.41
CA ARG A 20 -38.26 -33.92 30.35
C ARG A 20 -36.78 -33.63 30.09
N THR A 21 -36.46 -33.08 28.92
CA THR A 21 -35.15 -32.47 28.64
C THR A 21 -34.95 -31.22 29.50
N PRO A 22 -33.79 -31.04 30.17
CA PRO A 22 -33.48 -29.80 30.87
C PRO A 22 -33.31 -28.66 29.84
N ARG A 23 -34.03 -27.55 30.02
CA ARG A 23 -33.82 -26.34 29.21
C ARG A 23 -32.51 -25.68 29.66
N LEU A 24 -31.53 -25.61 28.76
CA LEU A 24 -30.33 -24.79 28.94
C LEU A 24 -30.72 -23.30 29.02
N PRO A 25 -30.00 -22.49 29.81
CA PRO A 25 -30.21 -21.04 29.84
C PRO A 25 -29.92 -20.44 28.45
N PRO A 26 -30.61 -19.35 28.06
CA PRO A 26 -30.37 -18.70 26.78
C PRO A 26 -28.94 -18.17 26.73
N GLU A 27 -28.23 -18.43 25.63
CA GLU A 27 -26.90 -17.85 25.38
C GLU A 27 -26.99 -16.32 25.37
N PRO A 28 -25.99 -15.60 25.91
CA PRO A 28 -25.96 -14.15 25.85
C PRO A 28 -25.87 -13.73 24.38
N ILE A 29 -26.90 -13.02 23.91
CA ILE A 29 -26.88 -12.37 22.60
C ILE A 29 -25.70 -11.39 22.62
N LEU A 30 -24.62 -11.72 21.90
CA LEU A 30 -23.54 -10.80 21.63
C LEU A 30 -24.15 -9.62 20.86
N GLN A 31 -24.38 -8.51 21.55
CA GLN A 31 -24.82 -7.29 20.91
C GLN A 31 -23.76 -6.90 19.87
N PRO A 32 -24.16 -6.55 18.63
CA PRO A 32 -23.23 -5.98 17.67
C PRO A 32 -22.57 -4.78 18.33
N VAL A 33 -21.23 -4.78 18.41
CA VAL A 33 -20.48 -3.62 18.85
C VAL A 33 -20.93 -2.47 17.95
N ALA A 34 -21.64 -1.50 18.53
CA ALA A 34 -22.10 -0.32 17.81
C ALA A 34 -20.85 0.47 17.39
N THR A 35 -20.37 0.21 16.18
CA THR A 35 -19.32 1.00 15.57
C THR A 35 -19.89 2.39 15.34
N ARG A 36 -19.46 3.35 16.18
CA ARG A 36 -19.77 4.76 15.96
C ARG A 36 -19.35 5.14 14.53
N PRO A 37 -20.13 5.97 13.81
CA PRO A 37 -19.70 6.48 12.53
C PRO A 37 -18.36 7.22 12.69
N PRO A 38 -17.42 7.07 11.74
CA PRO A 38 -16.11 7.69 11.86
C PRO A 38 -16.26 9.21 11.89
N THR A 39 -15.56 9.85 12.83
CA THR A 39 -15.48 11.30 12.89
C THR A 39 -14.59 11.83 11.77
N LEU A 40 -14.68 13.12 11.45
CA LEU A 40 -13.77 13.76 10.49
C LEU A 40 -12.29 13.59 10.89
N SER A 41 -12.00 13.55 12.18
CA SER A 41 -10.66 13.27 12.70
C SER A 41 -10.21 11.85 12.37
N ASP A 42 -11.08 10.85 12.56
CA ASP A 42 -10.78 9.45 12.25
C ASP A 42 -10.51 9.26 10.75
N VAL A 43 -11.32 9.91 9.90
CA VAL A 43 -11.13 9.90 8.44
C VAL A 43 -9.82 10.59 8.06
N THR A 44 -9.51 11.73 8.68
CA THR A 44 -8.26 12.47 8.40
C THR A 44 -7.03 11.68 8.81
N GLU A 45 -7.03 11.05 9.98
CA GLU A 45 -5.92 10.22 10.44
C GLU A 45 -5.74 8.98 9.56
N THR A 46 -6.85 8.35 9.13
CA THR A 46 -6.82 7.24 8.18
C THR A 46 -6.20 7.66 6.85
N LEU A 47 -6.55 8.83 6.32
CA LEU A 47 -5.96 9.36 5.08
C LEU A 47 -4.49 9.72 5.25
N ILE A 48 -4.10 10.29 6.40
CA ILE A 48 -2.69 10.61 6.73
C ILE A 48 -1.83 9.35 6.72
N GLN A 49 -2.32 8.27 7.35
CA GLN A 49 -1.63 6.98 7.42
C GLN A 49 -1.60 6.31 6.04
N ARG A 50 -2.76 6.24 5.37
CA ARG A 50 -2.87 5.62 4.05
C ARG A 50 -1.96 6.28 3.01
N HIS A 51 -1.85 7.60 3.04
CA HIS A 51 -1.04 8.33 2.06
C HIS A 51 0.41 8.56 2.51
N LYS A 52 0.83 8.00 3.66
CA LYS A 52 2.20 8.09 4.19
C LYS A 52 2.70 9.52 4.39
N VAL A 53 1.81 10.41 4.88
CA VAL A 53 2.13 11.83 5.05
C VAL A 53 3.20 12.04 6.13
N ARG A 54 3.17 11.26 7.21
CA ARG A 54 4.15 11.39 8.31
C ARG A 54 5.54 10.97 7.84
N GLU A 55 5.62 9.88 7.10
CA GLU A 55 6.83 9.31 6.53
C GLU A 55 7.45 10.27 5.51
N SER A 56 6.64 10.91 4.68
CA SER A 56 7.11 11.95 3.74
C SER A 56 7.73 13.14 4.48
N CYS A 57 7.08 13.63 5.53
CA CYS A 57 7.61 14.70 6.37
C CYS A 57 8.92 14.28 7.05
N GLU A 58 9.01 13.04 7.54
CA GLU A 58 10.24 12.49 8.14
C GLU A 58 11.38 12.42 7.11
N ALA A 59 11.13 11.90 5.91
CA ALA A 59 12.11 11.84 4.84
C ALA A 59 12.67 13.23 4.48
N GLU A 60 11.80 14.24 4.41
CA GLU A 60 12.19 15.63 4.16
C GLU A 60 13.04 16.21 5.30
N GLN A 61 12.72 15.91 6.56
CA GLN A 61 13.54 16.33 7.70
C GLN A 61 14.93 15.67 7.68
N LEU A 62 14.99 14.38 7.35
CA LEU A 62 16.25 13.66 7.22
C LEU A 62 17.12 14.27 6.11
N PHE A 63 16.52 14.60 4.97
CA PHE A 63 17.19 15.29 3.87
C PHE A 63 17.78 16.64 4.31
N ARG A 64 16.97 17.49 4.96
CA ARG A 64 17.39 18.82 5.44
C ARG A 64 18.51 18.75 6.49
N ARG A 65 18.55 17.67 7.28
CA ARG A 65 19.59 17.44 8.31
C ARG A 65 20.85 16.76 7.75
N GLY A 66 20.92 16.49 6.45
CA GLY A 66 22.07 15.80 5.84
C GLY A 66 22.15 14.31 6.15
N LYS A 67 21.10 13.71 6.73
CA LYS A 67 21.01 12.28 7.05
C LYS A 67 20.57 11.50 5.82
N TYR A 68 21.38 11.55 4.76
CA TYR A 68 20.96 11.07 3.43
C TYR A 68 20.73 9.57 3.34
N GLN A 69 21.50 8.75 4.07
CA GLN A 69 21.27 7.30 4.12
C GLN A 69 19.92 6.94 4.76
N GLU A 70 19.58 7.60 5.89
CA GLU A 70 18.28 7.44 6.54
C GLU A 70 17.15 7.95 5.63
N CYS A 71 17.37 9.07 4.93
CA CYS A 71 16.43 9.61 3.94
C CYS A 71 16.16 8.60 2.80
N ALA A 72 17.22 7.99 2.25
CA ALA A 72 17.11 6.99 1.19
C ALA A 72 16.29 5.78 1.65
N GLN A 73 16.58 5.29 2.87
CA GLN A 73 15.85 4.18 3.47
C GLN A 73 14.37 4.51 3.63
N LYS A 74 14.05 5.69 4.17
CA LYS A 74 12.67 6.15 4.33
C LYS A 74 11.94 6.29 2.99
N CYS A 75 12.60 6.81 1.96
CA CYS A 75 12.03 6.92 0.62
C CYS A 75 11.68 5.53 0.05
N ARG A 76 12.55 4.53 0.23
CA ARG A 76 12.24 3.14 -0.20
C ARG A 76 11.06 2.55 0.58
N GLU A 77 10.94 2.83 1.87
CA GLU A 77 9.80 2.40 2.69
C GLU A 77 8.47 3.04 2.23
N ILE A 78 8.51 4.32 1.85
CA ILE A 78 7.37 5.01 1.23
C ILE A 78 6.96 4.29 -0.05
N LEU A 79 7.90 3.93 -0.91
CA LEU A 79 7.62 3.31 -2.21
C LEU A 79 7.23 1.82 -2.13
N ARG A 80 7.40 1.15 -0.99
CA ARG A 80 7.02 -0.27 -0.80
C ARG A 80 5.51 -0.52 -0.63
N GLY A 81 4.69 0.52 -0.53
CA GLY A 81 3.24 0.37 -0.38
C GLY A 81 2.51 1.59 -0.89
N GLU A 82 1.18 1.61 -0.78
CA GLU A 82 0.36 2.73 -1.26
C GLU A 82 0.80 4.05 -0.61
N ALA A 83 1.08 5.05 -1.44
CA ALA A 83 1.26 6.44 -1.03
C ALA A 83 0.49 7.34 -2.00
N SER A 84 0.24 8.60 -1.61
CA SER A 84 -0.29 9.54 -2.60
C SER A 84 0.77 9.84 -3.66
N GLU A 85 0.36 10.13 -4.88
CA GLU A 85 1.25 10.35 -6.03
C GLU A 85 2.23 11.49 -5.77
N ALA A 86 1.82 12.55 -5.06
CA ALA A 86 2.72 13.65 -4.70
C ALA A 86 3.82 13.22 -3.71
N ILE A 87 3.54 12.25 -2.85
CA ILE A 87 4.52 11.70 -1.89
C ILE A 87 5.45 10.72 -2.60
N GLU A 88 4.92 9.90 -3.50
CA GLU A 88 5.73 9.04 -4.38
C GLU A 88 6.68 9.88 -5.25
N ALA A 89 6.17 10.95 -5.86
CA ALA A 89 6.96 11.85 -6.68
C ALA A 89 8.15 12.45 -5.90
N ARG A 90 7.94 12.87 -4.65
CA ARG A 90 9.00 13.37 -3.78
C ARG A 90 10.01 12.29 -3.40
N ALA A 91 9.53 11.09 -3.04
CA ALA A 91 10.42 9.99 -2.66
C ALA A 91 11.31 9.57 -3.83
N HIS A 92 10.73 9.48 -5.03
CA HIS A 92 11.48 9.25 -6.26
C HIS A 92 12.45 10.39 -6.58
N PHE A 93 12.04 11.65 -6.39
CA PHE A 93 12.94 12.78 -6.58
C PHE A 93 14.15 12.73 -5.64
N TYR A 94 13.97 12.42 -4.35
CA TYR A 94 15.13 12.29 -3.44
C TYR A 94 16.07 11.18 -3.90
N LEU A 95 15.53 10.00 -4.25
CA LEU A 95 16.32 8.86 -4.73
C LEU A 95 16.99 9.10 -6.10
N SER A 96 16.57 10.10 -6.86
CA SER A 96 17.24 10.48 -8.10
C SER A 96 18.40 11.45 -7.91
N THR A 97 18.57 12.03 -6.71
CA THR A 97 19.71 12.89 -6.41
C THR A 97 20.97 12.07 -6.11
N LEU A 98 22.15 12.61 -6.40
CA LEU A 98 23.42 11.92 -6.12
C LEU A 98 23.68 11.73 -4.61
N VAL A 99 23.17 12.65 -3.78
CA VAL A 99 23.43 12.66 -2.32
C VAL A 99 22.63 11.58 -1.57
N VAL A 100 21.43 11.23 -2.06
CA VAL A 100 20.52 10.26 -1.43
C VAL A 100 20.40 8.97 -2.23
N GLY A 101 20.36 9.09 -3.56
CA GLY A 101 20.21 8.00 -4.50
C GLY A 101 21.42 7.07 -4.56
N SER A 102 21.29 6.00 -5.35
CA SER A 102 22.42 5.09 -5.56
C SER A 102 23.51 5.75 -6.40
N ARG A 103 24.69 5.13 -6.42
CA ARG A 103 25.79 5.55 -7.29
C ARG A 103 25.52 5.30 -8.77
N SER A 104 24.59 4.40 -9.11
CA SER A 104 24.21 4.11 -10.50
C SER A 104 23.45 5.28 -11.10
N ALA A 105 23.98 5.89 -12.17
CA ALA A 105 23.25 6.92 -12.90
C ALA A 105 21.96 6.40 -13.52
N ILE A 106 21.94 5.14 -13.98
CA ILE A 106 20.76 4.51 -14.56
C ILE A 106 19.62 4.40 -13.53
N GLU A 107 19.91 4.01 -12.30
CA GLU A 107 18.91 3.91 -11.23
C GLU A 107 18.40 5.30 -10.82
N ARG A 108 19.30 6.30 -10.75
CA ARG A 108 18.90 7.69 -10.49
C ARG A 108 18.01 8.24 -11.61
N ALA A 109 18.36 7.97 -12.87
CA ALA A 109 17.57 8.35 -14.05
C ALA A 109 16.19 7.69 -14.05
N PHE A 110 16.10 6.41 -13.67
CA PHE A 110 14.82 5.72 -13.48
C PHE A 110 13.94 6.45 -12.45
N HIS A 111 14.49 6.77 -11.28
CA HIS A 111 13.75 7.49 -10.26
C HIS A 111 13.36 8.91 -10.70
N ALA A 112 14.21 9.62 -11.44
CA ALA A 112 13.88 10.94 -11.95
C ALA A 112 12.68 10.91 -12.89
N ARG A 113 12.62 9.93 -13.81
CA ARG A 113 11.46 9.73 -14.71
C ARG A 113 10.19 9.43 -13.92
N LYS A 114 10.26 8.52 -12.93
CA LYS A 114 9.12 8.22 -12.06
C LYS A 114 8.61 9.42 -11.29
N ALA A 115 9.51 10.30 -10.85
CA ALA A 115 9.10 11.53 -10.19
C ALA A 115 8.34 12.48 -11.13
N VAL A 116 8.72 12.58 -12.41
CA VAL A 116 8.00 13.34 -13.43
C VAL A 116 6.60 12.77 -13.65
N GLU A 117 6.52 11.47 -13.95
CA GLU A 117 5.25 10.76 -14.19
C GLU A 117 4.25 10.98 -13.04
N ALA A 118 4.72 10.83 -11.80
CA ALA A 118 3.87 11.00 -10.63
C ALA A 118 3.37 12.46 -10.45
N TRP A 119 4.19 13.47 -10.76
CA TRP A 119 3.74 14.87 -10.72
C TRP A 119 2.75 15.21 -11.82
N GLU A 120 2.85 14.60 -13.00
CA GLU A 120 1.87 14.76 -14.07
C GLU A 120 0.50 14.23 -13.64
N VAL A 121 0.44 13.05 -13.02
CA VAL A 121 -0.80 12.51 -12.44
C VAL A 121 -1.41 13.44 -11.38
N VAL A 122 -0.58 14.07 -10.54
CA VAL A 122 -1.04 15.05 -9.54
C VAL A 122 -1.69 16.28 -10.19
N ILE A 123 -1.22 16.70 -11.36
CA ILE A 123 -1.74 17.86 -12.09
C ILE A 123 -3.01 17.50 -12.86
N GLU A 124 -3.06 16.32 -13.46
CA GLU A 124 -4.16 15.88 -14.31
C GLU A 124 -5.42 15.47 -13.52
N ARG A 125 -5.27 15.08 -12.25
CA ARG A 125 -6.43 14.67 -11.46
C ARG A 125 -7.42 15.81 -11.24
N THR A 126 -8.71 15.51 -11.42
CA THR A 126 -9.83 16.36 -11.02
C THR A 126 -10.18 16.07 -9.55
N GLY A 127 -9.46 16.67 -8.61
CA GLY A 127 -9.71 16.48 -7.18
C GLY A 127 -8.94 17.44 -6.27
N ALA A 128 -9.44 17.66 -5.04
CA ALA A 128 -8.75 18.47 -4.05
C ALA A 128 -7.47 17.77 -3.56
N SER A 129 -6.32 18.41 -3.77
CA SER A 129 -5.03 17.94 -3.28
C SER A 129 -4.46 18.87 -2.22
N ARG A 130 -3.64 18.33 -1.31
CA ARG A 130 -2.78 19.15 -0.45
C ARG A 130 -1.80 20.02 -1.26
N PHE A 131 -1.52 19.65 -2.50
CA PHE A 131 -0.73 20.45 -3.43
C PHE A 131 -1.66 21.13 -4.43
N PRO A 132 -1.90 22.44 -4.30
CA PRO A 132 -2.57 23.21 -5.34
C PRO A 132 -1.86 22.96 -6.69
N VAL A 133 -2.63 22.88 -7.77
CA VAL A 133 -2.12 22.56 -9.11
C VAL A 133 -0.92 23.46 -9.50
N GLU A 134 -0.96 24.73 -9.11
CA GLU A 134 0.15 25.67 -9.35
C GLU A 134 1.45 25.31 -8.62
N GLU A 135 1.36 24.77 -7.39
CA GLU A 135 2.54 24.26 -6.70
C GLU A 135 3.04 22.96 -7.35
N ALA A 136 2.13 22.06 -7.74
CA ALA A 136 2.49 20.84 -8.45
C ALA A 136 3.22 21.13 -9.78
N ARG A 137 2.76 22.14 -10.53
CA ARG A 137 3.44 22.62 -11.76
C ARG A 137 4.84 23.15 -11.49
N ARG A 138 5.04 23.93 -10.42
CA ARG A 138 6.38 24.39 -10.01
C ARG A 138 7.30 23.23 -9.69
N GLN A 139 6.82 22.27 -8.89
CA GLN A 139 7.59 21.08 -8.55
C GLN A 139 7.93 20.25 -9.80
N LEU A 140 6.97 20.05 -10.70
CA LEU A 140 7.20 19.36 -11.97
C LEU A 140 8.30 20.03 -12.80
N GLY A 141 8.33 21.36 -12.87
CA GLY A 141 9.38 22.10 -13.59
C GLY A 141 10.78 21.86 -13.03
N ILE A 142 10.92 21.79 -11.71
CA ILE A 142 12.20 21.47 -11.04
C ILE A 142 12.60 20.02 -11.35
N VAL A 143 11.66 19.09 -11.20
CA VAL A 143 11.92 17.66 -11.39
C VAL A 143 12.25 17.32 -12.84
N ARG A 144 11.58 17.94 -13.82
CA ARG A 144 11.87 17.72 -15.26
C ARG A 144 13.27 18.14 -15.63
N ARG A 145 13.72 19.33 -15.21
CA ARG A 145 15.09 19.79 -15.45
C ARG A 145 16.12 18.83 -14.84
N HIS A 146 15.91 18.45 -13.57
CA HIS A 146 16.77 17.46 -12.91
C HIS A 146 16.77 16.10 -13.64
N CYS A 147 15.62 15.67 -14.16
CA CYS A 147 15.49 14.44 -14.92
C CYS A 147 16.27 14.50 -16.23
N GLU A 148 16.16 15.58 -17.00
CA GLU A 148 16.91 15.77 -18.24
C GLU A 148 18.43 15.68 -18.00
N GLU A 149 18.92 16.39 -16.98
CA GLU A 149 20.34 16.36 -16.57
C GLU A 149 20.79 14.95 -16.15
N THR A 150 19.98 14.27 -15.33
CA THR A 150 20.32 12.94 -14.81
C THR A 150 20.27 11.86 -15.89
N VAL A 151 19.31 11.95 -16.83
CA VAL A 151 19.20 11.00 -17.95
C VAL A 151 20.34 11.21 -18.94
N ALA A 152 20.69 12.45 -19.27
CA ALA A 152 21.82 12.73 -20.16
C ALA A 152 23.12 12.12 -19.60
N PHE A 153 23.41 12.36 -18.32
CA PHE A 153 24.57 11.79 -17.65
C PHE A 153 24.55 10.25 -17.63
N ALA A 154 23.39 9.63 -17.44
CA ALA A 154 23.26 8.17 -17.49
C ALA A 154 23.48 7.60 -18.89
N GLY A 155 23.11 8.34 -19.94
CA GLY A 155 23.41 8.00 -21.33
C GLY A 155 24.91 8.01 -21.59
N ASP A 156 25.60 9.07 -21.15
CA ASP A 156 27.06 9.20 -21.29
C ASP A 156 27.81 8.07 -20.55
N GLU A 157 27.40 7.70 -19.34
CA GLU A 157 28.01 6.56 -18.61
C GLU A 157 27.77 5.21 -19.31
N ALA A 158 26.62 5.02 -19.95
CA ALA A 158 26.30 3.79 -20.67
C ALA A 158 27.12 3.65 -21.96
N GLU A 159 27.38 4.76 -22.67
CA GLU A 159 28.23 4.77 -23.87
C GLU A 159 29.71 4.59 -23.55
N LEU A 160 30.15 5.00 -22.35
CA LEU A 160 31.53 4.84 -21.87
C LEU A 160 31.80 3.48 -21.23
N ALA A 161 30.77 2.66 -20.97
CA ALA A 161 30.96 1.29 -20.49
C ALA A 161 31.52 0.45 -21.64
N PRO A 162 32.78 -0.04 -21.55
CA PRO A 162 33.37 -0.79 -22.65
C PRO A 162 32.57 -2.07 -22.89
N GLU A 163 32.14 -2.29 -24.13
CA GLU A 163 31.75 -3.61 -24.63
C GLU A 163 32.98 -4.54 -24.56
N GLY A 164 33.27 -5.07 -23.38
CA GLY A 164 34.54 -5.74 -23.10
C GLY A 164 34.40 -6.77 -22.00
N GLY A 165 33.47 -7.70 -22.17
CA GLY A 165 33.22 -8.81 -21.24
C GLY A 165 33.07 -10.15 -21.94
N GLY A 166 33.80 -10.38 -23.03
CA GLY A 166 33.82 -11.67 -23.71
C GLY A 166 35.13 -11.88 -24.46
N VAL A 167 36.06 -12.62 -23.84
CA VAL A 167 36.93 -13.69 -24.40
C VAL A 167 37.89 -14.12 -23.27
N GLU A 168 37.73 -15.32 -22.72
CA GLU A 168 38.46 -16.56 -23.05
C GLU A 168 39.60 -16.88 -22.07
N GLY A 169 39.50 -18.07 -21.47
CA GLY A 169 40.63 -18.98 -21.25
C GLY A 169 41.79 -18.52 -20.39
N LEU A 170 41.80 -18.94 -19.13
CA LEU A 170 43.02 -19.43 -18.49
C LEU A 170 42.71 -20.68 -17.68
N SER A 171 42.87 -21.84 -18.33
CA SER A 171 43.24 -23.07 -17.63
C SER A 171 44.62 -22.87 -17.02
N SER A 172 44.76 -23.20 -15.74
CA SER A 172 45.98 -23.72 -15.13
C SER A 172 45.58 -24.60 -13.95
#